data_AF-K2H4I6-F1
#
_entry.id   AF-K2H4I6-F1
#
_cell.length_a   1.000
_cell.length_b   1.000
_cell.length_c   1.000
_cell.angle_alpha   90.00
_cell.angle_beta   90.00
_cell.angle_gamma   90.00
#
_symmetry.space_group_name_H-M   'P 1'
#
loop_
_entity.id
_entity.type
_entity.pdbx_description
1 polymer ?
#
loop_
_entity_poly.entity_id
_entity_poly.type
_entity_poly.pdbx_seq_one_letter_code
_entity_poly.pdbx_strand_id
1 'polypeptide(L)'
;MAEKKIFNSIGNALTCEQKEKLEEMISSHRGKTKTILGWLKEPPGYPSPDTFIKVIERLEYIREMKLEAISLSDIHQNRLLQLSRLGSRYEPYAFKDFPENKRYSILTVYLLQLMQQLTDKAFEIHDRQILKLLSKGRKVQEEIQKQNGKKLNEKVIHFSNIGRALIKAKSEELDVFEVLESVIEWNTFVSSVEEAKELARPDDYDYLDLLQKRFYSLRKYTPTLLKALEFQSTKSNEPLMEAVEVIRTMNDTGKRKVPDNVPVSFVSNRWKRHIYDEDETINRHYYEMAVLTELREHIRAGDVSIVGSKQYRDFEEYLFSKDSWTQTKENNKLSVSLSFGDYIQERKQSLNESLKWISANSNKLEGVSIEKGKFSIRRLEKDVPEEAKKLSASLYQMLPRIKLTDLLMDIAHITGFHEQFIHASSNRKPDRQETIILMATLLGMGMNIGLSKMAEATPGITYKQLANVSQWKMHEDAMNKAQAVFLVNFQHKLDLSSYWGRWYDFFIRWDENAAGCFISTC
;
A
#
# COMPACT_ATOMS: atom_id res chain seq x y z
N MET A 1 -4.99 -4.16 37.50
CA MET A 1 -3.99 -5.18 37.90
C MET A 1 -3.26 -5.79 36.70
N ALA A 2 -3.96 -6.16 35.62
CA ALA A 2 -3.35 -6.70 34.39
C ALA A 2 -2.40 -5.71 33.67
N GLU A 3 -2.77 -4.43 33.52
CA GLU A 3 -1.91 -3.43 32.85
C GLU A 3 -0.56 -3.23 33.54
N LYS A 4 -0.55 -3.18 34.88
CA LYS A 4 0.70 -3.08 35.65
C LYS A 4 1.59 -4.32 35.46
N LYS A 5 1.01 -5.51 35.32
CA LYS A 5 1.78 -6.74 35.03
C LYS A 5 2.45 -6.66 33.65
N ILE A 6 1.72 -6.20 32.62
CA ILE A 6 2.26 -6.01 31.27
C ILE A 6 3.42 -4.99 31.27
N PHE A 7 3.24 -3.85 31.92
CA PHE A 7 4.30 -2.83 31.98
C PHE A 7 5.51 -3.29 32.80
N ASN A 8 5.31 -4.08 33.84
CA ASN A 8 6.41 -4.63 34.62
C ASN A 8 7.15 -5.73 33.85
N SER A 9 6.47 -6.58 33.07
CA SER A 9 7.15 -7.62 32.30
C SER A 9 8.08 -7.03 31.24
N ILE A 10 7.59 -6.06 30.46
CA ILE A 10 8.39 -5.38 29.44
C ILE A 10 9.47 -4.51 30.08
N GLY A 11 9.11 -3.72 31.10
CA GLY A 11 10.03 -2.81 31.80
C GLY A 11 11.20 -3.54 32.50
N ASN A 12 10.97 -4.74 33.02
CA ASN A 12 11.99 -5.54 33.68
C ASN A 12 12.85 -6.36 32.70
N ALA A 13 12.36 -6.63 31.49
CA ALA A 13 13.12 -7.31 30.45
C ALA A 13 14.20 -6.42 29.80
N LEU A 14 14.12 -5.10 29.98
CA LEU A 14 15.09 -4.13 29.45
C LEU A 14 16.36 -4.06 30.29
N THR A 15 17.52 -4.03 29.61
CA THR A 15 18.82 -3.79 30.26
C THR A 15 18.96 -2.34 30.71
N CYS A 16 19.89 -2.05 31.64
CA CYS A 16 20.17 -0.68 32.08
C CYS A 16 20.58 0.23 30.92
N GLU A 17 21.44 -0.27 30.02
CA GLU A 17 21.89 0.47 28.83
C GLU A 17 20.70 0.82 27.91
N GLN A 18 19.76 -0.10 27.71
CA GLN A 18 18.55 0.16 26.91
C GLN A 18 17.66 1.21 27.57
N LYS A 19 17.49 1.18 28.90
CA LYS A 19 16.72 2.18 29.64
C LYS A 19 17.35 3.57 29.53
N GLU A 20 18.68 3.66 29.64
CA GLU A 20 19.41 4.91 29.46
C GLU A 20 19.22 5.50 28.05
N LYS A 21 19.34 4.68 27.00
CA LYS A 21 19.08 5.12 25.61
C LYS A 21 17.64 5.59 25.41
N LEU A 22 16.65 4.91 26.02
CA LEU A 22 15.25 5.35 25.99
C LEU A 22 15.04 6.68 26.71
N GLU A 23 15.74 6.91 27.82
CA GLU A 23 15.65 8.17 28.57
C GLU A 23 16.31 9.33 27.80
N GLU A 24 17.48 9.07 27.22
CA GLU A 24 18.20 10.02 26.37
C GLU A 24 17.32 10.50 25.21
N MET A 25 16.53 9.59 24.63
CA MET A 25 15.62 9.89 23.53
C MET A 25 14.54 10.94 23.87
N ILE A 26 14.11 10.95 25.14
CA ILE A 26 13.06 11.84 25.66
C ILE A 26 13.66 13.15 26.14
N SER A 27 14.89 13.12 26.62
CA SER A 27 15.62 14.29 27.07
C SER A 27 15.97 15.24 25.92
N SER A 28 15.92 16.55 26.18
CA SER A 28 16.40 17.55 25.23
C SER A 28 17.89 17.78 25.42
N HIS A 29 18.72 17.37 24.45
CA HIS A 29 20.14 17.73 24.47
C HIS A 29 20.31 19.23 24.25
N ARG A 30 21.07 19.89 25.13
CA ARG A 30 21.39 21.31 25.01
C ARG A 30 22.00 21.59 23.63
N GLY A 31 21.32 22.41 22.81
CA GLY A 31 21.78 22.83 21.49
C GLY A 31 21.03 22.23 20.28
N LYS A 32 20.20 21.18 20.46
CA LYS A 32 19.31 20.67 19.41
C LYS A 32 17.90 21.23 19.58
N THR A 33 17.27 21.68 18.50
CA THR A 33 15.89 22.23 18.52
C THR A 33 14.81 21.17 18.72
N LYS A 34 15.15 19.88 18.59
CA LYS A 34 14.22 18.74 18.67
C LYS A 34 14.82 17.61 19.51
N THR A 35 13.97 16.88 20.23
CA THR A 35 14.34 15.61 20.87
C THR A 35 14.48 14.51 19.82
N ILE A 36 15.20 13.44 20.16
CA ILE A 36 15.38 12.28 19.27
C ILE A 36 14.03 11.61 18.99
N LEU A 37 13.16 11.47 20.00
CA LEU A 37 11.81 10.95 19.81
C LEU A 37 10.99 11.82 18.84
N GLY A 38 11.17 13.14 18.91
CA GLY A 38 10.55 14.08 17.97
C GLY A 38 11.01 13.87 16.53
N TRP A 39 12.32 13.68 16.31
CA TRP A 39 12.89 13.37 15.01
C TRP A 39 12.40 12.02 14.45
N LEU A 40 12.31 10.98 15.29
CA LEU A 40 11.80 9.66 14.89
C LEU A 40 10.32 9.71 14.48
N LYS A 41 9.54 10.61 15.06
CA LYS A 41 8.09 10.79 14.79
C LYS A 41 7.79 11.61 13.54
N GLU A 42 8.77 12.28 12.95
CA GLU A 42 8.52 13.12 11.79
C GLU A 42 8.01 12.30 10.61
N PRO A 43 6.97 12.77 9.90
CA PRO A 43 6.47 12.05 8.75
C PRO A 43 7.57 11.93 7.69
N PRO A 44 7.82 10.72 7.14
CA PRO A 44 8.72 10.55 6.01
C PRO A 44 8.09 11.28 4.82
N GLY A 45 8.76 12.34 4.34
CA GLY A 45 8.25 13.23 3.30
C GLY A 45 8.03 12.55 1.94
N TYR A 46 8.04 13.35 0.86
CA TYR A 46 7.81 12.80 -0.48
C TYR A 46 8.85 11.71 -0.85
N PRO A 47 8.45 10.59 -1.46
CA PRO A 47 9.36 9.52 -1.87
C PRO A 47 10.48 10.01 -2.78
N SER A 48 11.70 10.04 -2.25
CA SER A 48 12.91 10.44 -2.96
C SER A 48 14.12 9.64 -2.45
N PRO A 49 15.24 9.59 -3.20
CA PRO A 49 16.47 8.96 -2.73
C PRO A 49 16.94 9.52 -1.38
N ASP A 50 16.86 10.85 -1.18
CA ASP A 50 17.29 11.48 0.06
C ASP A 50 16.36 11.14 1.23
N THR A 51 15.05 11.01 0.96
CA THR A 51 14.07 10.55 1.95
C THR A 51 14.32 9.11 2.35
N PHE A 52 14.74 8.25 1.40
CA PHE A 52 15.11 6.87 1.70
C PHE A 52 16.25 6.81 2.70
N ILE A 53 17.33 7.56 2.47
CA ILE A 53 18.49 7.61 3.37
C ILE A 53 18.07 8.04 4.79
N LYS A 54 17.23 9.07 4.90
CA LYS A 54 16.69 9.53 6.20
C LYS A 54 15.82 8.49 6.90
N VAL A 55 15.06 7.68 6.15
CA VAL A 55 14.26 6.59 6.73
C VAL A 55 15.17 5.49 7.26
N ILE A 56 16.21 5.11 6.51
CA ILE A 56 17.18 4.12 6.95
C ILE A 56 17.98 4.60 8.16
N GLU A 57 18.41 5.87 8.20
CA GLU A 57 19.11 6.46 9.36
C GLU A 57 18.28 6.30 10.65
N ARG A 58 16.96 6.54 10.58
CA ARG A 58 16.05 6.34 11.72
C ARG A 58 15.91 4.87 12.09
N LEU A 59 15.86 3.99 11.10
CA LEU A 59 15.73 2.56 11.29
C LEU A 59 17.00 1.95 11.90
N GLU A 60 18.18 2.35 11.43
CA GLU A 60 19.48 1.94 12.00
C GLU A 60 19.61 2.43 13.45
N TYR A 61 19.22 3.68 13.74
CA TYR A 61 19.22 4.21 15.10
C TYR A 61 18.37 3.36 16.08
N ILE A 62 17.21 2.88 15.64
CA ILE A 62 16.36 2.00 16.47
C ILE A 62 16.99 0.61 16.61
N ARG A 63 17.58 0.05 15.54
CA ARG A 63 18.24 -1.26 15.56
C ARG A 63 19.45 -1.30 16.49
N GLU A 64 20.21 -0.21 16.60
CA GLU A 64 21.34 -0.08 17.54
C GLU A 64 20.92 -0.26 19.02
N MET A 65 19.64 -0.04 19.34
CA MET A 65 19.10 -0.27 20.68
C MET A 65 18.82 -1.75 20.99
N LYS A 66 18.82 -2.62 19.96
CA LYS A 66 18.62 -4.08 20.08
C LYS A 66 17.36 -4.46 20.87
N LEU A 67 16.27 -3.73 20.65
CA LEU A 67 14.99 -3.94 21.37
C LEU A 67 14.25 -5.22 20.93
N GLU A 68 14.64 -5.82 19.80
CA GLU A 68 14.04 -7.04 19.25
C GLU A 68 14.24 -8.29 20.13
N ALA A 69 15.25 -8.27 21.01
CA ALA A 69 15.52 -9.38 21.94
C ALA A 69 14.42 -9.55 23.03
N ILE A 70 13.49 -8.60 23.14
CA ILE A 70 12.45 -8.60 24.17
C ILE A 70 11.29 -9.47 23.68
N SER A 71 11.02 -10.56 24.41
CA SER A 71 9.87 -11.40 24.11
C SER A 71 8.55 -10.65 24.37
N LEU A 72 7.74 -10.51 23.34
CA LEU A 72 6.38 -9.95 23.39
C LEU A 72 5.29 -11.00 23.11
N SER A 73 5.65 -12.28 22.98
CA SER A 73 4.74 -13.37 22.60
C SER A 73 3.57 -13.56 23.56
N ASP A 74 3.77 -13.26 24.84
CA ASP A 74 2.77 -13.43 25.89
C ASP A 74 1.67 -12.35 25.87
N ILE A 75 1.86 -11.30 25.05
CA ILE A 75 0.94 -10.16 24.97
C ILE A 75 0.19 -10.22 23.63
N HIS A 76 -1.13 -10.22 23.71
CA HIS A 76 -1.99 -10.22 22.53
C HIS A 76 -1.65 -9.03 21.59
N GLN A 77 -1.53 -9.30 20.28
CA GLN A 77 -1.13 -8.32 19.26
C GLN A 77 -1.94 -7.03 19.29
N ASN A 78 -3.28 -7.13 19.39
CA ASN A 78 -4.16 -5.95 19.52
C ASN A 78 -3.77 -5.03 20.68
N ARG A 79 -3.30 -5.59 21.79
CA ARG A 79 -2.87 -4.78 22.94
C ARG A 79 -1.54 -4.08 22.66
N LEU A 80 -0.61 -4.73 21.97
CA LEU A 80 0.64 -4.09 21.53
C LEU A 80 0.37 -2.94 20.57
N LEU A 81 -0.56 -3.12 19.62
CA LEU A 81 -0.99 -2.06 18.70
C LEU A 81 -1.60 -0.87 19.44
N GLN A 82 -2.43 -1.10 20.47
CA GLN A 82 -2.95 -0.04 21.32
C GLN A 82 -1.83 0.73 22.05
N LEU A 83 -0.86 0.03 22.64
CA LEU A 83 0.28 0.67 23.31
C LEU A 83 1.16 1.47 22.34
N SER A 84 1.41 0.94 21.15
CA SER A 84 2.15 1.66 20.10
C SER A 84 1.42 2.94 19.66
N ARG A 85 0.10 2.88 19.45
CA ARG A 85 -0.74 4.07 19.13
C ARG A 85 -0.69 5.11 20.25
N LEU A 86 -0.63 4.69 21.51
CA LEU A 86 -0.42 5.62 22.62
C LEU A 86 0.97 6.27 22.54
N GLY A 87 2.00 5.45 22.32
CA GLY A 87 3.37 5.92 22.15
C GLY A 87 3.53 6.92 21.01
N SER A 88 2.84 6.73 19.89
CA SER A 88 2.86 7.66 18.75
C SER A 88 2.21 9.01 19.09
N ARG A 89 1.18 9.02 19.94
CA ARG A 89 0.41 10.23 20.30
C ARG A 89 1.04 11.10 21.38
N TYR A 90 1.78 10.52 22.34
CA TYR A 90 2.38 11.32 23.42
C TYR A 90 3.58 12.13 22.92
N GLU A 91 3.64 13.39 23.32
CA GLU A 91 4.85 14.18 23.15
C GLU A 91 5.96 13.74 24.12
N PRO A 92 7.24 13.97 23.79
CA PRO A 92 8.37 13.59 24.64
C PRO A 92 8.23 14.04 26.10
N TYR A 93 7.79 15.28 26.34
CA TYR A 93 7.62 15.79 27.70
C TYR A 93 6.61 15.00 28.53
N ALA A 94 5.53 14.50 27.91
CA ALA A 94 4.46 13.77 28.61
C ALA A 94 4.94 12.41 29.14
N PHE A 95 5.99 11.85 28.54
CA PHE A 95 6.57 10.61 29.04
C PHE A 95 7.26 10.75 30.40
N LYS A 96 7.76 11.95 30.73
CA LYS A 96 8.45 12.21 32.01
C LYS A 96 7.53 12.09 33.22
N ASP A 97 6.23 12.31 33.02
CA ASP A 97 5.22 12.22 34.08
C ASP A 97 4.76 10.77 34.34
N PHE A 98 5.16 9.81 33.50
CA PHE A 98 4.78 8.41 33.69
C PHE A 98 5.74 7.66 34.63
N PRO A 99 5.23 6.67 35.38
CA PRO A 99 6.08 5.72 36.09
C PRO A 99 7.05 5.02 35.12
N GLU A 100 8.29 4.78 35.57
CA GLU A 100 9.39 4.27 34.74
C GLU A 100 9.00 3.06 33.88
N ASN A 101 8.44 2.02 34.48
CA ASN A 101 8.04 0.81 33.77
C ASN A 101 6.96 1.08 32.71
N LYS A 102 6.01 1.99 32.99
CA LYS A 102 4.98 2.38 32.01
C LYS A 102 5.61 3.16 30.84
N ARG A 103 6.50 4.10 31.15
CA ARG A 103 7.24 4.90 30.16
C ARG A 103 8.03 4.00 29.21
N TYR A 104 8.92 3.17 29.75
CA TYR A 104 9.79 2.33 28.94
C TYR A 104 8.99 1.32 28.12
N SER A 105 7.96 0.71 28.70
CA SER A 105 7.13 -0.26 27.97
C SER A 105 6.42 0.34 26.76
N ILE A 106 5.83 1.53 26.91
CA ILE A 106 5.13 2.21 25.80
C ILE A 106 6.14 2.59 24.71
N LEU A 107 7.31 3.11 25.09
CA LEU A 107 8.36 3.48 24.12
C LEU A 107 8.91 2.27 23.39
N THR A 108 9.23 1.18 24.09
CA THR A 108 9.73 -0.05 23.47
C THR A 108 8.73 -0.60 22.45
N VAL A 109 7.46 -0.75 22.81
CA VAL A 109 6.43 -1.25 21.89
C VAL A 109 6.21 -0.29 20.72
N TYR A 110 6.27 1.02 20.97
CA TYR A 110 6.19 2.02 19.92
C TYR A 110 7.38 1.92 18.94
N LEU A 111 8.61 1.82 19.43
CA LEU A 111 9.82 1.77 18.61
C LEU A 111 9.89 0.47 17.79
N LEU A 112 9.51 -0.67 18.36
CA LEU A 112 9.41 -1.93 17.61
C LEU A 112 8.39 -1.83 16.48
N GLN A 113 7.24 -1.20 16.72
CA GLN A 113 6.24 -0.97 15.68
C GLN A 113 6.71 0.06 14.65
N LEU A 114 7.42 1.11 15.08
CA LEU A 114 7.96 2.14 14.22
C LEU A 114 9.04 1.57 13.30
N MET A 115 9.89 0.68 13.80
CA MET A 115 10.89 -0.01 13.02
C MET A 115 10.25 -0.83 11.88
N GLN A 116 9.18 -1.59 12.17
CA GLN A 116 8.40 -2.28 11.12
C GLN A 116 7.83 -1.31 10.09
N GLN A 117 7.27 -0.18 10.56
CA GLN A 117 6.72 0.85 9.67
C GLN A 117 7.80 1.52 8.81
N LEU A 118 9.00 1.74 9.34
CA LEU A 118 10.13 2.31 8.60
C LEU A 118 10.67 1.32 7.57
N THR A 119 10.72 0.02 7.88
CA THR A 119 11.06 -1.04 6.92
C THR A 119 10.08 -1.06 5.75
N ASP A 120 8.77 -1.09 6.05
CA ASP A 120 7.71 -1.05 5.04
C ASP A 120 7.81 0.24 4.20
N LYS A 121 8.08 1.38 4.85
CA LYS A 121 8.23 2.66 4.17
C LYS A 121 9.44 2.74 3.27
N ALA A 122 10.57 2.16 3.68
CA ALA A 122 11.77 2.08 2.87
C ALA A 122 11.48 1.34 1.56
N PHE A 123 10.77 0.20 1.64
CA PHE A 123 10.34 -0.53 0.46
C PHE A 123 9.30 0.24 -0.37
N GLU A 124 8.31 0.90 0.25
CA GLU A 124 7.34 1.74 -0.47
C GLU A 124 8.03 2.86 -1.27
N ILE A 125 9.09 3.47 -0.72
CA ILE A 125 9.89 4.48 -1.43
C ILE A 125 10.58 3.83 -2.65
N HIS A 126 11.16 2.65 -2.49
CA HIS A 126 11.79 1.90 -3.57
C HIS A 126 10.78 1.52 -4.69
N ASP A 127 9.63 0.96 -4.33
CA ASP A 127 8.52 0.64 -5.23
C ASP A 127 8.14 1.86 -6.09
N ARG A 128 7.97 3.02 -5.44
CA ARG A 128 7.67 4.27 -6.13
C ARG A 128 8.81 4.81 -6.99
N GLN A 129 10.08 4.65 -6.58
CA GLN A 129 11.22 5.07 -7.40
C GLN A 129 11.32 4.23 -8.68
N ILE A 130 11.14 2.91 -8.60
CA ILE A 130 11.16 2.02 -9.76
C ILE A 130 9.99 2.34 -10.70
N LEU A 131 8.77 2.51 -10.18
CA LEU A 131 7.61 2.93 -10.99
C LEU A 131 7.86 4.28 -11.68
N LYS A 132 8.46 5.23 -10.97
CA LYS A 132 8.82 6.54 -11.53
C LYS A 132 9.90 6.43 -12.61
N LEU A 133 10.84 5.49 -12.47
CA LEU A 133 11.87 5.23 -13.46
C LEU A 133 11.27 4.63 -14.74
N LEU A 134 10.48 3.57 -14.62
CA LEU A 134 9.83 2.90 -15.76
C LEU A 134 8.84 3.83 -16.48
N SER A 135 8.02 4.57 -15.73
CA SER A 135 7.06 5.53 -16.32
C SER A 135 7.75 6.69 -17.03
N LYS A 136 8.91 7.15 -16.55
CA LYS A 136 9.70 8.17 -17.25
C LYS A 136 10.31 7.62 -18.54
N GLY A 137 10.78 6.37 -18.55
CA GLY A 137 11.22 5.72 -19.79
C GLY A 137 10.11 5.72 -20.85
N ARG A 138 8.91 5.29 -20.47
CA ARG A 138 7.72 5.30 -21.35
C ARG A 138 7.39 6.70 -21.86
N LYS A 139 7.40 7.71 -20.99
CA LYS A 139 7.14 9.10 -21.39
C LYS A 139 8.15 9.64 -22.40
N VAL A 140 9.44 9.37 -22.19
CA VAL A 140 10.48 9.79 -23.14
C VAL A 140 10.28 9.08 -24.48
N GLN A 141 9.94 7.78 -24.46
CA GLN A 141 9.61 7.05 -25.69
C GLN A 141 8.40 7.67 -26.42
N GLU A 142 7.32 7.99 -25.70
CA GLU A 142 6.14 8.67 -26.26
C GLU A 142 6.47 10.05 -26.84
N GLU A 143 7.36 10.82 -26.20
CA GLU A 143 7.82 12.12 -26.69
C GLU A 143 8.66 11.98 -27.96
N ILE A 144 9.59 11.02 -27.99
CA ILE A 144 10.39 10.71 -29.18
C ILE A 144 9.47 10.27 -30.33
N GLN A 145 8.47 9.44 -30.06
CA GLN A 145 7.47 9.03 -31.06
C GLN A 145 6.68 10.22 -31.62
N LYS A 146 6.25 11.15 -30.77
CA LYS A 146 5.51 12.34 -31.21
C LYS A 146 6.39 13.26 -32.06
N GLN A 147 7.65 13.46 -31.68
CA GLN A 147 8.58 14.33 -32.41
C GLN A 147 9.00 13.71 -33.75
N ASN A 148 9.32 12.42 -33.74
CA ASN A 148 9.86 11.71 -34.91
C ASN A 148 8.76 11.08 -35.78
N GLY A 149 7.49 11.08 -35.36
CA GLY A 149 6.41 10.40 -36.07
C GLY A 149 6.22 10.87 -37.51
N LYS A 150 6.36 12.18 -37.78
CA LYS A 150 6.30 12.72 -39.15
C LYS A 150 7.46 12.21 -40.01
N LYS A 151 8.69 12.33 -39.48
CA LYS A 151 9.91 11.87 -40.15
C LYS A 151 9.88 10.36 -40.40
N LEU A 152 9.42 9.57 -39.43
CA LEU A 152 9.27 8.12 -39.58
C LEU A 152 8.28 7.77 -40.69
N ASN A 153 7.13 8.46 -40.77
CA ASN A 153 6.17 8.23 -41.85
C ASN A 153 6.74 8.60 -43.23
N GLU A 154 7.47 9.72 -43.33
CA GLU A 154 8.18 10.11 -44.56
C GLU A 154 9.17 9.02 -45.00
N LYS A 155 9.97 8.48 -44.07
CA LYS A 155 10.92 7.38 -44.38
C LYS A 155 10.21 6.08 -44.76
N VAL A 156 9.13 5.71 -44.09
CA VAL A 156 8.34 4.52 -44.44
C VAL A 156 7.77 4.64 -45.86
N ILE A 157 7.29 5.83 -46.25
CA ILE A 157 6.82 6.09 -47.62
C ILE A 157 7.98 5.98 -48.61
N HIS A 158 9.14 6.59 -48.31
CA HIS A 158 10.33 6.50 -49.17
C HIS A 158 10.79 5.06 -49.38
N PHE A 159 10.92 4.27 -48.31
CA PHE A 159 11.30 2.86 -48.39
C PHE A 159 10.23 1.99 -49.09
N SER A 160 8.93 2.33 -48.95
CA SER A 160 7.86 1.64 -49.68
C SER A 160 7.95 1.89 -51.19
N ASN A 161 8.25 3.14 -51.60
CA ASN A 161 8.43 3.50 -53.01
C ASN A 161 9.67 2.80 -53.60
N ILE A 162 10.78 2.77 -52.86
CA ILE A 162 12.00 2.03 -53.23
C ILE A 162 11.71 0.53 -53.34
N GLY A 163 11.00 -0.05 -52.38
CA GLY A 163 10.60 -1.46 -52.42
C GLY A 163 9.74 -1.78 -53.64
N ARG A 164 8.80 -0.91 -54.02
CA ARG A 164 7.99 -1.06 -55.24
C ARG A 164 8.84 -0.97 -56.51
N ALA A 165 9.80 -0.04 -56.56
CA ALA A 165 10.75 0.08 -57.66
C ALA A 165 11.59 -1.19 -57.84
N LEU A 166 12.11 -1.74 -56.74
CA LEU A 166 12.88 -2.99 -56.76
C LEU A 166 12.04 -4.20 -57.21
N ILE A 167 10.79 -4.29 -56.74
CA ILE A 167 9.86 -5.35 -57.18
C ILE A 167 9.59 -5.23 -58.69
N LYS A 168 9.37 -4.00 -59.19
CA LYS A 168 9.11 -3.73 -60.61
C LYS A 168 10.32 -4.05 -61.49
N ALA A 169 11.51 -3.62 -61.07
CA ALA A 169 12.76 -3.93 -61.77
C ALA A 169 12.99 -5.44 -61.89
N LYS A 170 12.68 -6.19 -60.81
CA LYS A 170 12.78 -7.65 -60.81
C LYS A 170 11.73 -8.34 -61.68
N SER A 171 10.51 -7.81 -61.77
CA SER A 171 9.44 -8.40 -62.60
C SER A 171 9.58 -8.09 -64.09
N GLU A 172 10.21 -6.98 -64.43
CA GLU A 172 10.34 -6.48 -65.81
C GLU A 172 11.78 -6.67 -66.37
N GLU A 173 12.68 -7.32 -65.63
CA GLU A 173 14.11 -7.53 -65.98
C GLU A 173 14.86 -6.22 -66.34
N LEU A 174 14.53 -5.13 -65.64
CA LEU A 174 15.16 -3.82 -65.83
C LEU A 174 16.39 -3.63 -64.93
N ASP A 175 17.28 -2.71 -65.31
CA ASP A 175 18.42 -2.34 -64.46
C ASP A 175 17.91 -1.69 -63.15
N VAL A 176 18.37 -2.27 -62.04
CA VAL A 176 17.99 -1.89 -60.68
C VAL A 176 18.38 -0.43 -60.38
N PHE A 177 19.52 0.03 -60.89
CA PHE A 177 20.01 1.39 -60.61
C PHE A 177 19.25 2.45 -61.42
N GLU A 178 18.90 2.17 -62.68
CA GLU A 178 18.09 3.08 -63.51
C GLU A 178 16.68 3.28 -62.92
N VAL A 179 16.06 2.21 -62.43
CA VAL A 179 14.73 2.28 -61.82
C VAL A 179 14.79 2.99 -60.45
N LEU A 180 15.87 2.84 -59.69
CA LEU A 180 16.06 3.55 -58.42
C LEU A 180 16.28 5.06 -58.62
N GLU A 181 17.13 5.46 -59.57
CA GLU A 181 17.36 6.88 -59.90
C GLU A 181 16.10 7.57 -60.42
N SER A 182 15.19 6.84 -61.07
CA SER A 182 13.89 7.38 -61.51
C SER A 182 12.94 7.73 -60.35
N VAL A 183 13.16 7.17 -59.16
CA VAL A 183 12.29 7.35 -57.99
C VAL A 183 12.88 8.34 -56.99
N ILE A 184 14.19 8.27 -56.73
CA ILE A 184 14.90 9.13 -55.77
C ILE A 184 16.31 9.44 -56.28
N GLU A 185 16.75 10.71 -56.16
CA GLU A 185 18.12 11.11 -56.42
C GLU A 185 19.09 10.45 -55.41
N TRP A 186 20.23 9.93 -55.90
CA TRP A 186 21.15 9.11 -55.11
C TRP A 186 21.62 9.76 -53.80
N ASN A 187 21.92 11.06 -53.83
CA ASN A 187 22.34 11.81 -52.64
C ASN A 187 21.23 11.92 -51.58
N THR A 188 19.98 12.03 -52.02
CA THR A 188 18.81 12.06 -51.13
C THR A 188 18.51 10.67 -50.55
N PHE A 189 18.82 9.60 -51.28
CA PHE A 189 18.77 8.25 -50.75
C PHE A 189 19.79 8.04 -49.63
N VAL A 190 21.05 8.43 -49.84
CA VAL A 190 22.11 8.32 -48.82
C VAL A 190 21.74 9.09 -47.56
N SER A 191 21.33 10.36 -47.68
CA SER A 191 20.90 11.14 -46.51
C SER A 191 19.67 10.54 -45.83
N SER A 192 18.73 9.96 -46.60
CA SER A 192 17.57 9.30 -46.05
C SER A 192 17.91 8.02 -45.29
N VAL A 193 18.95 7.30 -45.70
CA VAL A 193 19.47 6.11 -45.00
C VAL A 193 20.19 6.50 -43.72
N GLU A 194 21.00 7.56 -43.75
CA GLU A 194 21.68 8.09 -42.55
C GLU A 194 20.67 8.61 -41.51
N GLU A 195 19.69 9.41 -41.94
CA GLU A 195 18.61 9.87 -41.07
C GLU A 195 17.76 8.71 -40.54
N ALA A 196 17.49 7.68 -41.36
CA ALA A 196 16.80 6.48 -40.91
C ALA A 196 17.62 5.70 -39.87
N LYS A 197 18.95 5.66 -40.00
CA LYS A 197 19.84 5.03 -39.03
C LYS A 197 19.88 5.79 -37.70
N GLU A 198 19.81 7.11 -37.72
CA GLU A 198 19.70 7.94 -36.50
C GLU A 198 18.32 7.82 -35.82
N LEU A 199 17.27 7.63 -36.62
CA LEU A 199 15.89 7.44 -36.13
C LEU A 199 15.62 5.99 -35.70
N ALA A 200 16.39 5.03 -36.22
CA ALA A 200 16.29 3.63 -35.90
C ALA A 200 16.65 3.42 -34.43
N ARG A 201 15.76 2.75 -33.71
CA ARG A 201 15.97 2.28 -32.35
C ARG A 201 16.34 0.79 -32.42
N PRO A 202 16.88 0.19 -31.34
CA PRO A 202 17.11 -1.26 -31.29
C PRO A 202 15.87 -2.02 -31.75
N ASP A 203 16.05 -3.18 -32.38
CA ASP A 203 14.98 -3.94 -33.05
C ASP A 203 13.76 -4.22 -32.17
N ASP A 204 13.97 -4.28 -30.85
CA ASP A 204 12.93 -4.51 -29.85
C ASP A 204 12.02 -3.31 -29.58
N TYR A 205 12.45 -2.11 -29.97
CA TYR A 205 11.75 -0.84 -29.80
C TYR A 205 11.28 -0.57 -28.35
N ASP A 206 12.06 -1.03 -27.38
CA ASP A 206 11.76 -0.87 -25.95
C ASP A 206 12.09 0.55 -25.45
N TYR A 207 11.63 0.96 -24.27
CA TYR A 207 12.09 2.17 -23.55
C TYR A 207 13.27 1.90 -22.61
N LEU A 208 13.66 0.64 -22.40
CA LEU A 208 14.68 0.28 -21.42
C LEU A 208 16.05 0.87 -21.77
N ASP A 209 16.40 0.92 -23.05
CA ASP A 209 17.56 1.62 -23.61
C ASP A 209 17.68 3.10 -23.16
N LEU A 210 16.56 3.78 -22.93
CA LEU A 210 16.52 5.18 -22.51
C LEU A 210 16.77 5.37 -21.01
N LEU A 211 16.82 4.29 -20.23
CA LEU A 211 16.93 4.36 -18.77
C LEU A 211 18.35 4.58 -18.28
N GLN A 212 19.38 4.32 -19.10
CA GLN A 212 20.79 4.37 -18.70
C GLN A 212 21.17 5.69 -18.01
N LYS A 213 20.70 6.83 -18.53
CA LYS A 213 20.96 8.18 -17.96
C LYS A 213 20.40 8.36 -16.54
N ARG A 214 19.44 7.53 -16.13
CA ARG A 214 18.76 7.61 -14.82
C ARG A 214 19.34 6.64 -13.79
N PHE A 215 20.29 5.77 -14.17
CA PHE A 215 20.98 4.85 -13.27
C PHE A 215 21.56 5.53 -12.05
N TYR A 216 22.28 6.64 -12.24
CA TYR A 216 22.92 7.38 -11.15
C TYR A 216 21.92 7.90 -10.11
N SER A 217 20.68 8.18 -10.51
CA SER A 217 19.64 8.63 -9.57
C SER A 217 19.16 7.48 -8.66
N LEU A 218 19.07 6.26 -9.18
CA LEU A 218 18.79 5.07 -8.38
C LEU A 218 19.95 4.75 -7.44
N ARG A 219 21.18 4.79 -7.97
CA ARG A 219 22.38 4.41 -7.24
C ARG A 219 22.66 5.26 -5.99
N LYS A 220 22.04 6.42 -5.84
CA LYS A 220 22.13 7.25 -4.63
C LYS A 220 21.64 6.53 -3.37
N TYR A 221 20.70 5.60 -3.49
CA TYR A 221 20.08 4.93 -2.33
C TYR A 221 20.14 3.41 -2.38
N THR A 222 20.34 2.80 -3.56
CA THR A 222 20.33 1.34 -3.70
C THR A 222 21.42 0.61 -2.90
N PRO A 223 22.65 1.12 -2.72
CA PRO A 223 23.64 0.46 -1.86
C PRO A 223 23.17 0.42 -0.40
N THR A 224 22.62 1.53 0.10
CA THR A 224 22.06 1.61 1.45
C THR A 224 20.86 0.68 1.61
N LEU A 225 20.02 0.55 0.58
CA LEU A 225 18.88 -0.37 0.58
C LEU A 225 19.32 -1.83 0.76
N LEU A 226 20.26 -2.29 -0.07
CA LEU A 226 20.74 -3.68 -0.03
C LEU A 226 21.55 -4.00 1.24
N LYS A 227 22.15 -2.98 1.86
CA LYS A 227 22.87 -3.13 3.12
C LYS A 227 21.94 -3.17 4.33
N ALA A 228 20.90 -2.32 4.34
CA ALA A 228 20.02 -2.14 5.49
C ALA A 228 18.83 -3.11 5.50
N LEU A 229 18.35 -3.57 4.35
CA LEU A 229 17.25 -4.53 4.28
C LEU A 229 17.78 -5.95 4.11
N GLU A 230 17.24 -6.86 4.91
CA GLU A 230 17.51 -8.29 4.80
C GLU A 230 16.35 -8.95 4.06
N PHE A 231 16.66 -9.66 2.99
CA PHE A 231 15.69 -10.33 2.13
C PHE A 231 15.80 -11.85 2.34
N GLN A 232 14.66 -12.52 2.43
CA GLN A 232 14.56 -13.97 2.51
C GLN A 232 13.64 -14.47 1.39
N SER A 233 13.89 -15.64 0.85
CA SER A 233 13.09 -16.21 -0.22
C SER A 233 13.03 -17.73 -0.14
N THR A 234 12.06 -18.31 -0.84
CA THR A 234 11.98 -19.75 -1.03
C THR A 234 13.02 -20.23 -2.05
N LYS A 235 13.35 -21.53 -2.03
CA LYS A 235 14.38 -22.14 -2.90
C LYS A 235 14.21 -21.83 -4.40
N SER A 236 12.99 -21.59 -4.85
CA SER A 236 12.69 -21.24 -6.24
C SER A 236 13.30 -19.90 -6.68
N ASN A 237 13.59 -18.99 -5.74
CA ASN A 237 14.11 -17.65 -6.00
C ASN A 237 15.57 -17.48 -5.57
N GLU A 238 16.31 -18.57 -5.33
CA GLU A 238 17.76 -18.56 -5.06
C GLU A 238 18.57 -17.76 -6.09
N PRO A 239 18.32 -17.87 -7.41
CA PRO A 239 19.09 -17.10 -8.41
C PRO A 239 18.95 -15.57 -8.26
N LEU A 240 17.80 -15.08 -7.80
CA LEU A 240 17.58 -13.67 -7.53
C LEU A 240 18.32 -13.22 -6.26
N MET A 241 18.34 -14.06 -5.23
CA MET A 241 19.06 -13.78 -3.99
C MET A 241 20.57 -13.76 -4.20
N GLU A 242 21.10 -14.69 -4.99
CA GLU A 242 22.50 -14.68 -5.44
C GLU A 242 22.84 -13.39 -6.20
N ALA A 243 21.97 -12.96 -7.12
CA ALA A 243 22.15 -11.69 -7.82
C ALA A 243 22.22 -10.48 -6.89
N VAL A 244 21.34 -10.43 -5.88
CA VAL A 244 21.35 -9.37 -4.86
C VAL A 244 22.65 -9.37 -4.07
N GLU A 245 23.15 -10.54 -3.66
CA GLU A 245 24.42 -10.67 -2.96
C GLU A 245 25.64 -10.31 -3.82
N VAL A 246 25.61 -10.65 -5.12
CA VAL A 246 26.64 -10.18 -6.08
C VAL A 246 26.65 -8.65 -6.14
N ILE A 247 25.49 -7.99 -6.23
CA ILE A 247 25.42 -6.52 -6.24
C ILE A 247 25.90 -5.94 -4.90
N ARG A 248 25.57 -6.57 -3.78
CA ARG A 248 26.02 -6.16 -2.44
C ARG A 248 27.56 -6.20 -2.34
N THR A 249 28.17 -7.33 -2.69
CA THR A 249 29.63 -7.48 -2.68
C THR A 249 30.32 -6.53 -3.67
N MET A 250 29.72 -6.26 -4.82
CA MET A 250 30.21 -5.27 -5.78
C MET A 250 30.17 -3.83 -5.23
N ASN A 251 29.13 -3.50 -4.47
CA ASN A 251 29.00 -2.19 -3.83
C ASN A 251 30.02 -2.00 -2.71
N ASP A 252 30.27 -3.04 -1.91
CA ASP A 252 31.25 -3.00 -0.82
C ASP A 252 32.70 -2.94 -1.34
N THR A 253 33.00 -3.70 -2.39
CA THR A 253 34.35 -3.76 -2.99
C THR A 253 34.63 -2.65 -4.00
N GLY A 254 33.61 -1.89 -4.41
CA GLY A 254 33.72 -0.85 -5.44
C GLY A 254 33.99 -1.38 -6.85
N LYS A 255 33.88 -2.69 -7.08
CA LYS A 255 34.11 -3.32 -8.39
C LYS A 255 33.14 -2.77 -9.44
N ARG A 256 33.67 -2.49 -10.64
CA ARG A 256 32.92 -1.88 -11.75
C ARG A 256 32.36 -2.89 -12.74
N LYS A 257 33.02 -4.04 -12.92
CA LYS A 257 32.57 -5.12 -13.81
C LYS A 257 31.73 -6.13 -13.03
N VAL A 258 30.63 -6.56 -13.64
CA VAL A 258 29.82 -7.68 -13.18
C VAL A 258 30.61 -8.98 -13.49
N PRO A 259 30.70 -9.96 -12.59
CA PRO A 259 31.31 -11.26 -12.90
C PRO A 259 30.58 -11.98 -14.03
N ASP A 260 31.29 -12.82 -14.79
CA ASP A 260 30.70 -13.53 -15.93
C ASP A 260 29.71 -14.65 -15.51
N ASN A 261 29.88 -15.20 -14.30
CA ASN A 261 29.03 -16.28 -13.73
C ASN A 261 27.81 -15.75 -12.96
N VAL A 262 27.18 -14.69 -13.42
CA VAL A 262 26.07 -14.06 -12.69
C VAL A 262 24.71 -14.65 -13.11
N PRO A 263 23.81 -14.97 -12.16
CA PRO A 263 22.50 -15.51 -12.49
C PRO A 263 21.65 -14.49 -13.26
N VAL A 264 21.05 -14.98 -14.35
CA VAL A 264 20.15 -14.24 -15.26
C VAL A 264 18.83 -14.99 -15.50
N SER A 265 18.63 -16.15 -14.88
CA SER A 265 17.46 -17.01 -15.10
C SER A 265 16.15 -16.32 -14.70
N PHE A 266 16.17 -15.55 -13.60
CA PHE A 266 15.03 -14.79 -13.07
C PHE A 266 14.68 -13.54 -13.88
N VAL A 267 15.60 -13.08 -14.74
CA VAL A 267 15.39 -11.85 -15.50
C VAL A 267 14.39 -12.08 -16.63
N SER A 268 13.37 -11.23 -16.73
CA SER A 268 12.42 -11.30 -17.83
C SER A 268 13.10 -11.11 -19.20
N ASN A 269 12.54 -11.75 -20.24
CA ASN A 269 13.10 -11.72 -21.61
C ASN A 269 13.31 -10.30 -22.14
N ARG A 270 12.50 -9.34 -21.66
CA ARG A 270 12.58 -7.92 -21.98
C ARG A 270 13.92 -7.30 -21.54
N TRP A 271 14.38 -7.60 -20.33
CA TRP A 271 15.64 -7.09 -19.81
C TRP A 271 16.84 -7.86 -20.37
N LYS A 272 16.72 -9.18 -20.60
CA LYS A 272 17.83 -10.01 -21.14
C LYS A 272 18.45 -9.44 -22.41
N ARG A 273 17.65 -8.84 -23.30
CA ARG A 273 18.11 -8.26 -24.56
C ARG A 273 18.96 -6.99 -24.38
N HIS A 274 18.87 -6.32 -23.23
CA HIS A 274 19.64 -5.12 -22.91
C HIS A 274 20.79 -5.37 -21.92
N ILE A 275 20.88 -6.57 -21.36
CA ILE A 275 21.89 -6.90 -20.35
C ILE A 275 23.23 -7.26 -21.00
N TYR A 276 23.20 -7.91 -22.16
CA TYR A 276 24.40 -8.26 -22.91
C TYR A 276 24.75 -7.14 -23.88
N ASP A 277 25.97 -6.61 -23.77
CA ASP A 277 26.55 -5.73 -24.80
C ASP A 277 27.05 -6.58 -26.00
N GLU A 278 27.46 -5.93 -27.10
CA GLU A 278 27.90 -6.59 -28.35
C GLU A 278 29.08 -7.57 -28.14
N ASP A 279 29.90 -7.35 -27.10
CA ASP A 279 31.03 -8.19 -26.71
C ASP A 279 30.67 -9.34 -25.74
N GLU A 280 29.38 -9.70 -25.62
CA GLU A 280 28.81 -10.65 -24.63
C GLU A 280 29.07 -10.26 -23.14
N THR A 281 29.56 -9.05 -22.89
CA THR A 281 29.81 -8.55 -21.54
C THR A 281 28.52 -8.02 -20.89
N ILE A 282 28.36 -8.27 -19.60
CA ILE A 282 27.17 -7.85 -18.85
C ILE A 282 27.25 -6.35 -18.51
N ASN A 283 26.29 -5.59 -19.03
CA ASN A 283 26.13 -4.18 -18.72
C ASN A 283 25.63 -3.99 -17.29
N ARG A 284 26.51 -3.52 -16.41
CA ARG A 284 26.20 -3.28 -14.98
C ARG A 284 24.93 -2.45 -14.77
N HIS A 285 24.72 -1.40 -15.57
CA HIS A 285 23.61 -0.47 -15.33
C HIS A 285 22.27 -1.16 -15.56
N TYR A 286 22.14 -1.92 -16.65
CA TYR A 286 20.93 -2.67 -16.96
C TYR A 286 20.75 -3.86 -16.03
N TYR A 287 21.85 -4.55 -15.69
CA TYR A 287 21.79 -5.65 -14.73
C TYR A 287 21.26 -5.18 -13.37
N GLU A 288 21.85 -4.15 -12.75
CA GLU A 288 21.37 -3.64 -11.46
C GLU A 288 19.91 -3.15 -11.51
N MET A 289 19.50 -2.47 -12.59
CA MET A 289 18.10 -2.06 -12.74
C MET A 289 17.16 -3.25 -12.90
N ALA A 290 17.57 -4.28 -13.64
CA ALA A 290 16.79 -5.49 -13.81
C ALA A 290 16.62 -6.20 -12.46
N VAL A 291 17.70 -6.43 -11.71
CA VAL A 291 17.62 -7.07 -10.39
C VAL A 291 16.72 -6.30 -9.45
N LEU A 292 16.86 -4.96 -9.37
CA LEU A 292 16.00 -4.14 -8.51
C LEU A 292 14.52 -4.14 -8.95
N THR A 293 14.26 -4.24 -10.25
CA THR A 293 12.89 -4.30 -10.78
C THR A 293 12.25 -5.66 -10.49
N GLU A 294 12.97 -6.76 -10.74
CA GLU A 294 12.49 -8.12 -10.45
C GLU A 294 12.36 -8.33 -8.94
N LEU A 295 13.31 -7.85 -8.12
CA LEU A 295 13.22 -7.87 -6.65
C LEU A 295 11.93 -7.20 -6.16
N ARG A 296 11.58 -6.05 -6.71
CA ARG A 296 10.32 -5.37 -6.41
C ARG A 296 9.10 -6.22 -6.76
N GLU A 297 9.07 -6.84 -7.95
CA GLU A 297 7.92 -7.65 -8.37
C GLU A 297 7.76 -8.89 -7.49
N HIS A 298 8.85 -9.60 -7.17
CA HIS A 298 8.80 -10.76 -6.28
C HIS A 298 8.42 -10.41 -4.84
N ILE A 299 8.86 -9.27 -4.30
CA ILE A 299 8.41 -8.81 -2.98
C ILE A 299 6.91 -8.48 -2.99
N ARG A 300 6.41 -7.89 -4.09
CA ARG A 300 4.96 -7.61 -4.24
C ARG A 300 4.13 -8.88 -4.44
N ALA A 301 4.71 -9.90 -5.07
CA ALA A 301 4.06 -11.20 -5.24
C ALA A 301 4.02 -12.01 -3.92
N GLY A 302 4.87 -11.67 -2.94
CA GLY A 302 5.05 -12.43 -1.71
C GLY A 302 6.04 -13.60 -1.84
N ASP A 303 6.78 -13.63 -2.94
CA ASP A 303 7.81 -14.64 -3.25
C ASP A 303 9.14 -14.41 -2.51
N VAL A 304 9.38 -13.16 -2.14
CA VAL A 304 10.53 -12.67 -1.36
C VAL A 304 9.97 -11.87 -0.20
N SER A 305 10.41 -12.17 1.02
CA SER A 305 10.05 -11.47 2.24
C SER A 305 11.18 -10.55 2.71
N ILE A 306 10.81 -9.50 3.45
CA ILE A 306 11.73 -8.57 4.10
C ILE A 306 11.67 -8.82 5.60
N VAL A 307 12.81 -9.14 6.20
CA VAL A 307 12.91 -9.40 7.64
C VAL A 307 12.58 -8.12 8.41
N GLY A 308 11.72 -8.23 9.43
CA GLY A 308 11.28 -7.10 10.24
C GLY A 308 10.23 -6.20 9.57
N SER A 309 9.67 -6.61 8.42
CA SER A 309 8.52 -5.94 7.80
C SER A 309 7.19 -6.34 8.45
N LYS A 310 6.16 -5.50 8.29
CA LYS A 310 4.77 -5.88 8.64
C LYS A 310 3.94 -6.24 7.43
N GLN A 311 4.16 -5.60 6.29
CA GLN A 311 3.40 -5.85 5.06
C GLN A 311 4.04 -6.91 4.15
N TYR A 312 5.36 -7.07 4.22
CA TYR A 312 6.15 -7.93 3.34
C TYR A 312 6.96 -8.98 4.11
N ARG A 313 6.48 -9.40 5.29
CA ARG A 313 7.10 -10.54 6.00
C ARG A 313 6.75 -11.86 5.32
N ASP A 314 7.41 -12.93 5.73
CA ASP A 314 7.11 -14.27 5.25
C ASP A 314 5.64 -14.62 5.53
N PHE A 315 4.98 -15.25 4.56
CA PHE A 315 3.62 -15.74 4.69
C PHE A 315 3.46 -16.65 5.92
N GLU A 316 4.45 -17.52 6.18
CA GLU A 316 4.40 -18.45 7.32
C GLU A 316 4.38 -17.72 8.68
N GLU A 317 4.97 -16.53 8.79
CA GLU A 317 4.98 -15.74 10.02
C GLU A 317 3.62 -15.10 10.35
N TYR A 318 2.70 -14.99 9.38
CA TYR A 318 1.33 -14.55 9.65
C TYR A 318 0.47 -15.68 10.23
N LEU A 319 0.91 -16.93 10.09
CA LEU A 319 0.18 -18.10 10.54
C LEU A 319 0.57 -18.47 11.97
N PHE A 320 -0.27 -19.28 12.61
CA PHE A 320 0.12 -19.94 13.85
C PHE A 320 1.28 -20.90 13.57
N SER A 321 2.28 -20.90 14.46
CA SER A 321 3.32 -21.93 14.40
C SER A 321 2.69 -23.31 14.55
N LYS A 322 3.32 -24.34 13.97
CA LYS A 322 2.83 -25.72 14.05
C LYS A 322 2.59 -26.15 15.50
N ASP A 323 3.48 -25.75 16.41
CA ASP A 323 3.38 -26.06 17.83
C ASP A 323 2.24 -25.31 18.52
N SER A 324 2.02 -24.04 18.19
CA SER A 324 0.90 -23.26 18.74
C SER A 324 -0.43 -23.83 18.25
N TRP A 325 -0.49 -24.23 16.98
CA TRP A 325 -1.66 -24.85 16.39
C TRP A 325 -2.00 -26.19 17.05
N THR A 326 -1.03 -27.09 17.23
CA THR A 326 -1.28 -28.40 17.86
C THR A 326 -1.80 -28.26 19.30
N GLN A 327 -1.32 -27.27 20.05
CA GLN A 327 -1.79 -27.00 21.41
C GLN A 327 -3.19 -26.35 21.47
N THR A 328 -3.55 -25.51 20.49
CA THR A 328 -4.82 -24.76 20.49
C THR A 328 -5.93 -25.40 19.68
N LYS A 329 -5.62 -26.44 18.89
CA LYS A 329 -6.54 -27.11 17.95
C LYS A 329 -7.86 -27.54 18.58
N GLU A 330 -7.84 -28.09 19.79
CA GLU A 330 -9.04 -28.59 20.48
C GLU A 330 -9.90 -27.47 21.10
N ASN A 331 -9.28 -26.34 21.44
CA ASN A 331 -9.95 -25.21 22.09
C ASN A 331 -10.51 -24.18 21.10
N ASN A 332 -10.06 -24.20 19.84
CA ASN A 332 -10.52 -23.29 18.81
C ASN A 332 -11.82 -23.80 18.16
N LYS A 333 -12.95 -23.17 18.51
CA LYS A 333 -14.24 -23.37 17.85
C LYS A 333 -14.24 -22.68 16.48
N LEU A 334 -13.60 -23.29 15.49
CA LEU A 334 -13.71 -22.86 14.10
C LEU A 334 -15.01 -23.41 13.49
N SER A 335 -15.66 -22.61 12.64
CA SER A 335 -16.88 -23.01 11.92
C SER A 335 -16.62 -23.99 10.76
N VAL A 336 -15.40 -24.52 10.64
CA VAL A 336 -14.94 -25.39 9.54
C VAL A 336 -14.27 -26.64 10.09
N SER A 337 -14.32 -27.73 9.34
CA SER A 337 -13.66 -28.98 9.71
C SER A 337 -12.15 -28.79 9.87
N LEU A 338 -11.58 -29.32 10.96
CA LEU A 338 -10.14 -29.25 11.25
C LEU A 338 -9.29 -30.22 10.38
N SER A 339 -9.95 -31.09 9.61
CA SER A 339 -9.33 -32.01 8.65
C SER A 339 -9.22 -31.32 7.30
N PHE A 340 -7.99 -31.25 6.76
CA PHE A 340 -7.76 -30.67 5.43
C PHE A 340 -8.50 -31.43 4.33
N GLY A 341 -8.56 -32.77 4.42
CA GLY A 341 -9.23 -33.63 3.45
C GLY A 341 -10.73 -33.35 3.37
N ASP A 342 -11.39 -33.30 4.53
CA ASP A 342 -12.83 -33.05 4.60
C ASP A 342 -13.15 -31.63 4.14
N TYR A 343 -12.36 -30.64 4.58
CA TYR A 343 -12.52 -29.25 4.19
C TYR A 343 -12.38 -29.04 2.68
N ILE A 344 -11.32 -29.59 2.07
CA ILE A 344 -11.07 -29.40 0.64
C ILE A 344 -12.12 -30.14 -0.19
N GLN A 345 -12.61 -31.29 0.28
CA GLN A 345 -13.68 -32.03 -0.38
C GLN A 345 -15.01 -31.28 -0.31
N GLU A 346 -15.39 -30.76 0.86
CA GLU A 346 -16.58 -29.93 1.04
C GLU A 346 -16.54 -28.69 0.13
N ARG A 347 -15.40 -27.97 0.11
CA ARG A 347 -15.22 -26.79 -0.74
C ARG A 347 -15.23 -27.13 -2.23
N LYS A 348 -14.60 -28.24 -2.65
CA LYS A 348 -14.65 -28.72 -4.03
C LYS A 348 -16.08 -29.07 -4.44
N GLN A 349 -16.83 -29.73 -3.55
CA GLN A 349 -18.21 -30.10 -3.82
C GLN A 349 -19.10 -28.85 -3.94
N SER A 350 -19.01 -27.92 -2.99
CA SER A 350 -19.74 -26.64 -3.03
C SER A 350 -19.40 -25.82 -4.28
N LEU A 351 -18.12 -25.77 -4.69
CA LEU A 351 -17.70 -25.14 -5.95
C LEU A 351 -18.31 -25.84 -7.16
N ASN A 352 -18.26 -27.18 -7.22
CA ASN A 352 -18.81 -27.95 -8.33
C ASN A 352 -20.33 -27.80 -8.43
N GLU A 353 -21.05 -27.80 -7.30
CA GLU A 353 -22.49 -27.55 -7.26
C GLU A 353 -22.82 -26.15 -7.75
N SER A 354 -22.06 -25.13 -7.30
CA SER A 354 -22.21 -23.75 -7.77
C SER A 354 -21.93 -23.61 -9.27
N LEU A 355 -20.87 -24.27 -9.78
CA LEU A 355 -20.54 -24.26 -11.21
C LEU A 355 -21.60 -24.98 -12.06
N LYS A 356 -22.14 -26.10 -11.57
CA LYS A 356 -23.28 -26.81 -12.21
C LYS A 356 -24.53 -25.94 -12.22
N TRP A 357 -24.79 -25.22 -11.14
CA TRP A 357 -25.92 -24.30 -11.08
C TRP A 357 -25.75 -23.12 -12.06
N ILE A 358 -24.55 -22.55 -12.15
CA ILE A 358 -24.24 -21.48 -13.10
C ILE A 358 -24.35 -21.98 -14.53
N SER A 359 -23.84 -23.17 -14.85
CA SER A 359 -23.92 -23.71 -16.21
C SER A 359 -25.36 -24.03 -16.64
N ALA A 360 -26.20 -24.48 -15.71
CA ALA A 360 -27.63 -24.73 -15.98
C ALA A 360 -28.46 -23.44 -16.11
N ASN A 361 -28.05 -22.36 -15.46
CA ASN A 361 -28.81 -21.11 -15.38
C ASN A 361 -28.19 -19.93 -16.14
N SER A 362 -27.02 -20.09 -16.76
CA SER A 362 -26.31 -19.03 -17.48
C SER A 362 -27.17 -18.31 -18.52
N ASN A 363 -28.00 -19.07 -19.24
CA ASN A 363 -28.88 -18.53 -20.28
C ASN A 363 -30.17 -17.88 -19.73
N LYS A 364 -30.46 -18.04 -18.43
CA LYS A 364 -31.64 -17.51 -17.75
C LYS A 364 -31.35 -16.28 -16.88
N LEU A 365 -30.07 -15.97 -16.66
CA LEU A 365 -29.65 -14.86 -15.81
C LEU A 365 -29.63 -13.56 -16.61
N GLU A 366 -30.60 -12.69 -16.36
CA GLU A 366 -30.59 -11.34 -16.91
C GLU A 366 -29.36 -10.56 -16.43
N GLY A 367 -28.67 -9.93 -17.38
CA GLY A 367 -27.49 -9.11 -17.09
C GLY A 367 -26.17 -9.87 -16.95
N VAL A 368 -26.14 -11.20 -17.12
CA VAL A 368 -24.88 -11.97 -17.16
C VAL A 368 -24.60 -12.43 -18.58
N SER A 369 -23.44 -12.09 -19.14
CA SER A 369 -22.97 -12.65 -20.41
C SER A 369 -21.66 -13.41 -20.24
N ILE A 370 -21.59 -14.59 -20.87
CA ILE A 370 -20.40 -15.43 -20.92
C ILE A 370 -20.02 -15.56 -22.39
N GLU A 371 -19.10 -14.72 -22.85
CA GLU A 371 -18.62 -14.73 -24.23
C GLU A 371 -17.10 -14.94 -24.26
N LYS A 372 -16.63 -15.89 -25.07
CA LYS A 372 -15.19 -16.18 -25.27
C LYS A 372 -14.39 -16.34 -23.98
N GLY A 373 -14.98 -16.99 -22.97
CA GLY A 373 -14.34 -17.20 -21.66
C GLY A 373 -14.25 -15.95 -20.76
N LYS A 374 -14.93 -14.85 -21.12
CA LYS A 374 -15.06 -13.65 -20.28
C LYS A 374 -16.46 -13.58 -19.69
N PHE A 375 -16.51 -13.45 -18.36
CA PHE A 375 -17.73 -13.26 -17.59
C PHE A 375 -17.98 -11.77 -17.42
N SER A 376 -19.11 -11.27 -17.91
CA SER A 376 -19.53 -9.87 -17.75
C SER A 376 -20.84 -9.82 -16.98
N ILE A 377 -20.85 -9.07 -15.88
CA ILE A 377 -22.07 -8.73 -15.13
C ILE A 377 -22.42 -7.30 -15.48
N ARG A 378 -23.60 -7.07 -16.05
CA ARG A 378 -24.17 -5.75 -16.21
C ARG A 378 -24.39 -5.12 -14.84
N ARG A 379 -24.00 -3.85 -14.72
CA ARG A 379 -24.29 -3.06 -13.53
C ARG A 379 -25.80 -3.03 -13.32
N LEU A 380 -26.25 -3.31 -12.10
CA LEU A 380 -27.66 -3.14 -11.72
C LEU A 380 -28.05 -1.67 -11.95
N GLU A 381 -29.03 -1.45 -12.81
CA GLU A 381 -29.65 -0.14 -12.96
C GLU A 381 -30.63 0.09 -11.80
N LYS A 382 -30.85 1.37 -11.44
CA LYS A 382 -31.80 1.72 -10.38
C LYS A 382 -33.23 1.48 -10.87
N ASP A 383 -33.75 0.29 -10.61
CA ASP A 383 -35.15 -0.05 -10.86
C ASP A 383 -36.01 0.28 -9.64
N VAL A 384 -36.09 1.57 -9.28
CA VAL A 384 -36.97 2.04 -8.21
C VAL A 384 -38.29 2.48 -8.87
N PRO A 385 -39.42 1.79 -8.59
CA PRO A 385 -40.72 2.16 -9.15
C PRO A 385 -41.07 3.62 -8.86
N GLU A 386 -41.73 4.30 -9.80
CA GLU A 386 -42.15 5.70 -9.62
C GLU A 386 -43.12 5.86 -8.44
N GLU A 387 -43.93 4.84 -8.15
CA GLU A 387 -44.80 4.78 -6.97
C GLU A 387 -43.98 4.85 -5.67
N ALA A 388 -42.86 4.14 -5.61
CA ALA A 388 -41.97 4.14 -4.46
C ALA A 388 -41.27 5.50 -4.27
N LYS A 389 -40.91 6.18 -5.37
CA LYS A 389 -40.39 7.56 -5.31
C LYS A 389 -41.43 8.56 -4.83
N LYS A 390 -42.69 8.42 -5.26
CA LYS A 390 -43.80 9.27 -4.79
C LYS A 390 -44.09 9.04 -3.31
N LEU A 391 -44.12 7.78 -2.88
CA LEU A 391 -44.30 7.40 -1.48
C LEU A 391 -43.17 7.97 -0.61
N SER A 392 -41.91 7.80 -1.01
CA SER A 392 -40.77 8.31 -0.25
C SER A 392 -40.83 9.82 -0.12
N ALA A 393 -41.14 10.56 -1.20
CA ALA A 393 -41.31 12.01 -1.15
C ALA A 393 -42.43 12.43 -0.18
N SER A 394 -43.57 11.73 -0.18
CA SER A 394 -44.66 11.97 0.77
C SER A 394 -44.24 11.71 2.22
N LEU A 395 -43.48 10.65 2.48
CA LEU A 395 -42.97 10.33 3.81
C LEU A 395 -41.97 11.39 4.30
N TYR A 396 -41.06 11.84 3.43
CA TYR A 396 -40.12 12.92 3.76
C TYR A 396 -40.81 14.24 4.10
N GLN A 397 -41.97 14.54 3.48
CA GLN A 397 -42.76 15.73 3.80
C GLN A 397 -43.44 15.66 5.18
N MET A 398 -43.68 14.45 5.70
CA MET A 398 -44.24 14.26 7.05
C MET A 398 -43.20 14.42 8.16
N LEU A 399 -41.91 14.37 7.83
CA LEU A 399 -40.83 14.51 8.81
C LEU A 399 -40.61 15.99 9.18
N PRO A 400 -40.49 16.31 10.48
CA PRO A 400 -40.17 17.66 10.91
C PRO A 400 -38.76 18.07 10.46
N ARG A 401 -38.58 19.35 10.13
CA ARG A 401 -37.25 19.91 9.87
C ARG A 401 -36.50 20.11 11.18
N ILE A 402 -35.62 19.18 11.52
CA ILE A 402 -34.80 19.22 12.74
C ILE A 402 -33.38 19.63 12.37
N LYS A 403 -32.68 20.34 13.26
CA LYS A 403 -31.25 20.62 13.08
C LYS A 403 -30.45 19.35 13.32
N LEU A 404 -29.53 19.03 12.41
CA LEU A 404 -28.67 17.86 12.52
C LEU A 404 -27.89 17.80 13.84
N THR A 405 -27.51 18.96 14.40
CA THR A 405 -26.84 19.06 15.70
C THR A 405 -27.69 18.52 16.85
N ASP A 406 -28.99 18.80 16.81
CA ASP A 406 -29.94 18.43 17.85
C ASP A 406 -30.27 16.94 17.72
N LEU A 407 -30.49 16.48 16.48
CA LEU A 407 -30.68 15.06 16.18
C LEU A 407 -29.48 14.21 16.64
N LEU A 408 -28.25 14.67 16.38
CA LEU A 408 -27.05 13.94 16.78
C LEU A 408 -26.92 13.85 18.31
N MET A 409 -27.25 14.93 19.04
CA MET A 409 -27.26 14.93 20.51
C MET A 409 -28.35 14.01 21.07
N ASP A 410 -29.54 14.00 20.47
CA ASP A 410 -30.63 13.12 20.88
C ASP A 410 -30.27 11.65 20.67
N ILE A 411 -29.75 11.29 19.48
CA ILE A 411 -29.27 9.93 19.21
C ILE A 411 -28.14 9.54 20.16
N ALA A 412 -27.24 10.47 20.48
CA ALA A 412 -26.18 10.22 21.44
C ALA A 412 -26.72 9.92 22.84
N HIS A 413 -27.80 10.60 23.26
CA HIS A 413 -28.45 10.35 24.54
C HIS A 413 -29.23 9.03 24.55
N ILE A 414 -29.98 8.75 23.49
CA ILE A 414 -30.81 7.53 23.35
C ILE A 414 -29.93 6.27 23.30
N THR A 415 -28.88 6.30 22.49
CA THR A 415 -28.04 5.12 22.27
C THR A 415 -26.88 5.04 23.26
N GLY A 416 -26.44 6.16 23.86
CA GLY A 416 -25.26 6.19 24.72
C GLY A 416 -23.93 5.99 23.98
N PHE A 417 -23.91 6.09 22.64
CA PHE A 417 -22.69 5.82 21.85
C PHE A 417 -21.52 6.74 22.24
N HIS A 418 -21.83 7.97 22.68
CA HIS A 418 -20.85 8.97 23.08
C HIS A 418 -19.97 8.51 24.25
N GLU A 419 -20.46 7.63 25.13
CA GLU A 419 -19.68 7.10 26.25
C GLU A 419 -18.51 6.20 25.83
N GLN A 420 -18.53 5.68 24.58
CA GLN A 420 -17.47 4.83 24.04
C GLN A 420 -16.23 5.61 23.60
N PHE A 421 -16.35 6.94 23.47
CA PHE A 421 -15.23 7.83 23.18
C PHE A 421 -14.39 8.12 24.42
N ILE A 422 -13.88 7.03 24.98
CA ILE A 422 -13.04 7.00 26.17
C ILE A 422 -11.67 7.59 25.82
N HIS A 423 -11.10 8.37 26.74
CA HIS A 423 -9.77 8.93 26.56
C HIS A 423 -8.70 7.83 26.54
N ALA A 424 -7.95 7.71 25.44
CA ALA A 424 -7.02 6.58 25.20
C ALA A 424 -5.96 6.39 26.31
N SER A 425 -5.53 7.47 26.97
CA SER A 425 -4.54 7.42 28.06
C SER A 425 -5.08 6.97 29.41
N SER A 426 -6.21 7.58 29.81
CA SER A 426 -6.70 7.61 31.18
C SER A 426 -7.92 6.71 31.37
N ASN A 427 -8.44 6.16 30.28
CA ASN A 427 -9.68 5.40 30.23
C ASN A 427 -10.89 6.16 30.81
N ARG A 428 -10.87 7.51 30.77
CA ARG A 428 -11.96 8.36 31.28
C ARG A 428 -13.03 8.57 30.19
N LYS A 429 -14.30 8.36 30.57
CA LYS A 429 -15.47 8.70 29.75
C LYS A 429 -15.58 10.22 29.51
N PRO A 430 -16.18 10.66 28.39
CA PRO A 430 -16.40 12.08 28.15
C PRO A 430 -17.37 12.67 29.16
N ASP A 431 -17.05 13.87 29.64
CA ASP A 431 -17.98 14.68 30.44
C ASP A 431 -18.98 15.42 29.53
N ARG A 432 -19.98 16.10 30.09
CA ARG A 432 -20.99 16.85 29.32
C ARG A 432 -20.38 17.86 28.37
N GLN A 433 -19.40 18.66 28.82
CA GLN A 433 -18.71 19.63 27.97
C GLN A 433 -17.89 18.94 26.87
N GLU A 434 -17.19 17.85 27.20
CA GLU A 434 -16.44 17.08 26.20
C GLU A 434 -17.34 16.41 25.18
N THR A 435 -18.57 16.04 25.56
CA THR A 435 -19.56 15.44 24.65
C THR A 435 -20.00 16.44 23.58
N ILE A 436 -20.18 17.72 23.93
CA ILE A 436 -20.49 18.77 22.96
C ILE A 436 -19.34 18.94 21.96
N ILE A 437 -18.09 18.98 22.45
CA ILE A 437 -16.89 19.08 21.61
C ILE A 437 -16.76 17.83 20.72
N LEU A 438 -17.05 16.64 21.26
CA LEU A 438 -17.06 15.38 20.52
C LEU A 438 -18.06 15.41 19.37
N MET A 439 -19.29 15.87 19.60
CA MET A 439 -20.28 16.00 18.53
C MET A 439 -19.87 17.00 17.47
N ALA A 440 -19.31 18.15 17.88
CA ALA A 440 -18.79 19.13 16.93
C ALA A 440 -17.64 18.54 16.08
N THR A 441 -16.73 17.79 16.70
CA THR A 441 -15.65 17.09 15.98
C THR A 441 -16.22 16.03 15.01
N LEU A 442 -17.23 15.25 15.42
CA LEU A 442 -17.87 14.25 14.57
C LEU A 442 -18.53 14.89 13.35
N LEU A 443 -19.26 15.99 13.54
CA LEU A 443 -19.87 16.74 12.45
C LEU A 443 -18.80 17.32 11.51
N GLY A 444 -17.75 17.92 12.06
CA GLY A 444 -16.65 18.46 11.28
C GLY A 444 -15.98 17.41 10.40
N MET A 445 -15.80 16.19 10.90
CA MET A 445 -15.22 15.07 10.16
C MET A 445 -16.23 14.44 9.17
N GLY A 446 -17.46 14.17 9.61
CA GLY A 446 -18.48 13.47 8.83
C GLY A 446 -19.06 14.30 7.68
N MET A 447 -19.14 15.62 7.84
CA MET A 447 -19.64 16.53 6.81
C MET A 447 -18.54 17.07 5.88
N ASN A 448 -17.30 16.57 6.02
CA ASN A 448 -16.14 17.04 5.27
C ASN A 448 -15.89 18.57 5.39
N ILE A 449 -16.30 19.17 6.51
CA ILE A 449 -16.07 20.60 6.82
C ILE A 449 -14.64 20.82 7.31
N GLY A 450 -14.10 19.84 8.05
CA GLY A 450 -12.78 19.90 8.68
C GLY A 450 -12.80 20.65 10.02
N LEU A 451 -11.84 20.32 10.90
CA LEU A 451 -11.81 20.84 12.28
C LEU A 451 -11.59 22.36 12.36
N SER A 452 -10.82 22.93 11.42
CA SER A 452 -10.54 24.38 11.40
C SER A 452 -11.81 25.19 11.12
N LYS A 453 -12.53 24.86 10.04
CA LYS A 453 -13.79 25.52 9.69
C LYS A 453 -14.88 25.24 10.72
N MET A 454 -14.89 24.05 11.33
CA MET A 454 -15.82 23.72 12.40
C MET A 454 -15.60 24.60 13.65
N ALA A 455 -14.34 24.88 13.99
CA ALA A 455 -14.01 25.79 15.10
C ALA A 455 -14.48 27.23 14.81
N GLU A 456 -14.33 27.71 13.58
CA GLU A 456 -14.83 29.03 13.17
C GLU A 456 -16.36 29.10 13.19
N ALA A 457 -17.04 28.01 12.83
CA ALA A 457 -18.50 27.93 12.78
C ALA A 457 -19.16 27.72 14.14
N THR A 458 -18.41 27.33 15.18
CA THR A 458 -18.97 26.97 16.50
C THR A 458 -18.46 27.89 17.61
N PRO A 459 -19.26 28.88 18.03
CA PRO A 459 -18.88 29.79 19.11
C PRO A 459 -18.55 29.03 20.41
N GLY A 460 -17.41 29.34 21.02
CA GLY A 460 -16.97 28.74 22.29
C GLY A 460 -16.18 27.44 22.17
N ILE A 461 -15.99 26.88 20.97
CA ILE A 461 -15.14 25.71 20.75
C ILE A 461 -13.91 26.09 19.92
N THR A 462 -12.74 25.84 20.47
CA THR A 462 -11.47 26.12 19.79
C THR A 462 -10.99 24.94 18.93
N TYR A 463 -10.21 25.24 17.89
CA TYR A 463 -9.54 24.21 17.09
C TYR A 463 -8.71 23.25 17.96
N LYS A 464 -8.02 23.79 18.98
CA LYS A 464 -7.20 22.98 19.90
C LYS A 464 -8.03 21.96 20.67
N GLN A 465 -9.26 22.31 21.08
CA GLN A 465 -10.17 21.39 21.74
C GLN A 465 -10.67 20.29 20.80
N LEU A 466 -11.07 20.66 19.56
CA LEU A 466 -11.51 19.69 18.55
C LEU A 466 -10.38 18.71 18.18
N ALA A 467 -9.18 19.25 17.94
CA ALA A 467 -7.99 18.46 17.64
C ALA A 467 -7.63 17.52 18.79
N ASN A 468 -7.71 17.97 20.04
CA ASN A 468 -7.47 17.14 21.22
C ASN A 468 -8.47 15.98 21.31
N VAL A 469 -9.77 16.24 21.12
CA VAL A 469 -10.80 15.19 21.14
C VAL A 469 -10.61 14.20 20.00
N SER A 470 -10.35 14.68 18.79
CA SER A 470 -10.04 13.84 17.63
C SER A 470 -8.82 12.95 17.90
N GLN A 471 -7.74 13.52 18.42
CA GLN A 471 -6.50 12.80 18.69
C GLN A 471 -6.64 11.76 19.82
N TRP A 472 -7.35 12.07 20.91
CA TRP A 472 -7.30 11.24 22.13
C TRP A 472 -8.51 10.35 22.36
N LYS A 473 -9.67 10.69 21.79
CA LYS A 473 -10.93 9.95 22.00
C LYS A 473 -11.44 9.27 20.73
N MET A 474 -11.19 9.85 19.55
CA MET A 474 -11.66 9.32 18.26
C MET A 474 -10.67 8.34 17.62
N HIS A 475 -10.33 7.27 18.32
CA HIS A 475 -9.55 6.18 17.72
C HIS A 475 -10.47 5.15 17.05
N GLU A 476 -9.92 4.40 16.09
CA GLU A 476 -10.63 3.39 15.29
C GLU A 476 -11.44 2.42 16.15
N ASP A 477 -10.86 1.86 17.22
CA ASP A 477 -11.59 0.95 18.11
C ASP A 477 -12.82 1.61 18.79
N ALA A 478 -12.76 2.92 19.10
CA ALA A 478 -13.88 3.66 19.69
C ALA A 478 -14.97 3.92 18.65
N MET A 479 -14.57 4.29 17.42
CA MET A 479 -15.50 4.45 16.28
C MET A 479 -16.22 3.15 15.98
N ASN A 480 -15.48 2.04 15.88
CA ASN A 480 -16.05 0.72 15.59
C ASN A 480 -17.00 0.26 16.70
N LYS A 481 -16.65 0.48 17.98
CA LYS A 481 -17.54 0.16 19.10
C LYS A 481 -18.80 1.04 19.10
N ALA A 482 -18.66 2.35 18.90
CA ALA A 482 -19.79 3.27 18.82
C ALA A 482 -20.74 2.85 17.67
N GLN A 483 -20.20 2.57 16.50
CA GLN A 483 -20.97 2.14 15.33
C GLN A 483 -21.60 0.75 15.52
N ALA A 484 -20.79 -0.30 15.66
CA ALA A 484 -21.28 -1.68 15.63
C ALA A 484 -22.08 -2.05 16.89
N VAL A 485 -21.61 -1.63 18.06
CA VAL A 485 -22.19 -2.11 19.33
C VAL A 485 -23.36 -1.24 19.79
N PHE A 486 -23.35 0.06 19.52
CA PHE A 486 -24.37 0.97 20.02
C PHE A 486 -25.35 1.43 18.95
N LEU A 487 -24.88 1.79 17.75
CA LEU A 487 -25.79 2.22 16.68
C LEU A 487 -26.45 1.03 15.97
N VAL A 488 -25.67 0.07 15.48
CA VAL A 488 -26.20 -1.08 14.72
C VAL A 488 -27.08 -1.96 15.60
N ASN A 489 -26.63 -2.33 16.81
CA ASN A 489 -27.47 -3.09 17.74
C ASN A 489 -28.73 -2.34 18.17
N PHE A 490 -28.69 -1.01 18.27
CA PHE A 490 -29.89 -0.22 18.55
C PHE A 490 -30.84 -0.24 17.35
N GLN A 491 -30.32 -0.10 16.13
CA GLN A 491 -31.13 -0.22 14.91
C GLN A 491 -31.84 -1.58 14.83
N HIS A 492 -31.15 -2.68 15.15
CA HIS A 492 -31.74 -4.02 15.20
C HIS A 492 -32.87 -4.19 16.24
N LYS A 493 -32.99 -3.29 17.21
CA LYS A 493 -34.09 -3.29 18.19
C LYS A 493 -35.32 -2.52 17.70
N LEU A 494 -35.20 -1.73 16.63
CA LEU A 494 -36.33 -0.95 16.10
C LEU A 494 -37.28 -1.86 15.32
N ASP A 495 -38.59 -1.64 15.48
CA ASP A 495 -39.62 -2.48 14.86
C ASP A 495 -39.48 -2.55 13.34
N LEU A 496 -39.17 -1.44 12.68
CA LEU A 496 -38.92 -1.38 11.24
C LEU A 496 -37.76 -2.29 10.79
N SER A 497 -36.72 -2.43 11.61
CA SER A 497 -35.59 -3.31 11.29
C SER A 497 -35.99 -4.78 11.29
N SER A 498 -37.01 -5.18 12.07
CA SER A 498 -37.49 -6.56 12.10
C SER A 498 -38.23 -6.95 10.80
N TYR A 499 -38.94 -5.99 10.19
CA TYR A 499 -39.63 -6.18 8.92
C TYR A 499 -38.66 -6.21 7.73
N TRP A 500 -37.58 -5.43 7.76
CA TRP A 500 -36.61 -5.32 6.66
C TRP A 500 -35.39 -6.25 6.83
N GLY A 501 -35.08 -6.66 8.07
CA GLY A 501 -33.89 -7.45 8.44
C GLY A 501 -33.93 -8.93 8.04
N ARG A 502 -35.06 -9.44 7.52
CA ARG A 502 -35.12 -10.78 6.91
C ARG A 502 -34.49 -10.86 5.50
N TRP A 503 -34.15 -9.72 4.88
CA TRP A 503 -33.50 -9.63 3.57
C TRP A 503 -31.98 -9.34 3.65
N TYR A 504 -31.31 -9.76 4.73
CA TYR A 504 -29.93 -9.39 5.05
C TYR A 504 -28.88 -9.85 4.01
N ASP A 505 -29.24 -10.71 3.04
CA ASP A 505 -28.36 -11.04 1.90
C ASP A 505 -28.27 -9.92 0.83
N PHE A 506 -29.15 -8.91 0.86
CA PHE A 506 -29.17 -7.87 -0.17
C PHE A 506 -28.26 -6.66 0.14
N PHE A 507 -28.04 -6.33 1.42
CA PHE A 507 -27.27 -5.14 1.81
C PHE A 507 -25.75 -5.36 1.85
N ILE A 508 -25.26 -6.60 2.00
CA ILE A 508 -23.82 -6.90 1.97
C ILE A 508 -23.22 -6.70 0.56
N ARG A 509 -24.05 -6.62 -0.50
CA ARG A 509 -23.61 -6.28 -1.87
C ARG A 509 -23.61 -4.78 -2.19
N TRP A 510 -24.07 -3.92 -1.27
CA TRP A 510 -24.00 -2.47 -1.46
C TRP A 510 -22.67 -1.92 -0.93
N ASP A 511 -21.72 -1.90 -1.86
CA ASP A 511 -20.42 -1.21 -1.91
C ASP A 511 -20.09 -0.23 -0.76
N GLU A 512 -18.88 -0.38 -0.19
CA GLU A 512 -18.31 0.37 0.94
C GLU A 512 -18.28 1.90 0.76
N ASN A 513 -18.53 2.39 -0.46
CA ASN A 513 -18.61 3.82 -0.76
C ASN A 513 -19.95 4.48 -0.37
N ALA A 514 -21.01 3.70 -0.10
CA ALA A 514 -22.33 4.26 0.22
C ALA A 514 -22.51 4.59 1.71
N ALA A 515 -21.75 3.96 2.61
CA ALA A 515 -21.75 4.29 4.04
C ALA A 515 -21.32 5.75 4.29
N GLY A 516 -20.44 6.29 3.43
CA GLY A 516 -20.07 7.71 3.46
C GLY A 516 -21.16 8.66 2.96
N CYS A 517 -22.09 8.21 2.12
CA CYS A 517 -23.18 9.06 1.58
C CYS A 517 -24.44 9.06 2.46
N PHE A 518 -24.69 8.03 3.25
CA PHE A 518 -25.87 8.01 4.14
C PHE A 518 -25.69 8.94 5.36
N ILE A 519 -24.46 9.20 5.78
CA ILE A 519 -24.14 10.17 6.84
C ILE A 519 -24.20 11.62 6.34
N SER A 520 -24.10 11.85 5.02
CA SER A 520 -24.18 13.20 4.45
C SER A 520 -25.60 13.64 4.07
N THR A 521 -26.62 12.79 4.24
CA THR A 521 -27.99 13.09 3.78
C THR A 521 -29.08 12.88 4.84
N CYS A 522 -28.71 12.82 6.13
CA CYS A 522 -29.64 12.98 7.25
C CYS A 522 -29.33 14.27 8.01
#